data_AF-A0A927NC66-F1
#
_entry.id   AF-A0A927NC66-F1
#
_cell.length_a   1.000
_cell.length_b   1.000
_cell.length_c   1.000
_cell.angle_alpha   90.00
_cell.angle_beta   90.00
_cell.angle_gamma   90.00
#
_symmetry.space_group_name_H-M   'P 1'
#
loop_
_entity.id
_entity.type
_entity.pdbx_description
1 polymer ?
#
loop_
_entity_poly.entity_id
_entity_poly.type
_entity_poly.pdbx_seq_one_letter_code
_entity_poly.pdbx_strand_id
1 'polypeptide(L)'
;MKNKLLIVLLIAICFVSIGNNVKDIVQVKADIVASAARGMVVLEGNSNTVMYEYDAHVQMPMASTTKIVTAIVAIENCDDLDTKFVVSDNAVGIEGTSIYIKSGESLSMRELLYGLILASGNDCAVAIAEYFGSEDKFVGMMNDYVASLGLKNTHFDNPHGLDGGTHYTTAYDLAVVTANALDNDIFREIVSTERMVIDATDKYQARYLKHKNKLLFTDDNCIGVKTGFTDNAGRCLVNAHEENGLQIISVVLNCQPMFEECDRLTKLALDNYEYVDFVAPYTFVSDVNIESSDKTEIGVITIDGYGCPILKSEKDMYSVKYNLPDSIVAPINLNQVVGYVEVYYNDEVIYCGELITIEGADNNDMRYVLDNIIDKWF
;
A
#
# COMPACT_ATOMS: atom_id res chain seq x y z
N MET A 1 41.72 -12.34 -53.12
CA MET A 1 40.38 -11.76 -53.33
C MET A 1 39.46 -12.38 -52.30
N LYS A 2 39.20 -11.63 -51.22
CA LYS A 2 38.45 -12.07 -50.04
C LYS A 2 37.01 -11.54 -50.17
N ASN A 3 36.02 -12.42 -50.25
CA ASN A 3 34.62 -12.05 -50.05
C ASN A 3 34.31 -12.20 -48.56
N LYS A 4 34.25 -11.08 -47.85
CA LYS A 4 33.63 -10.98 -46.53
C LYS A 4 32.15 -10.74 -46.75
N LEU A 5 31.30 -11.72 -46.43
CA LEU A 5 29.87 -11.47 -46.23
C LEU A 5 29.73 -10.95 -44.79
N LEU A 6 29.37 -9.67 -44.67
CA LEU A 6 29.07 -9.02 -43.40
C LEU A 6 27.59 -9.31 -43.11
N ILE A 7 27.30 -10.23 -42.19
CA ILE A 7 25.96 -10.37 -41.62
C ILE A 7 25.85 -9.32 -40.52
N VAL A 8 25.10 -8.25 -40.80
CA VAL A 8 24.75 -7.22 -39.82
C VAL A 8 23.59 -7.76 -39.00
N LEU A 9 23.87 -8.19 -37.77
CA LEU A 9 22.84 -8.50 -36.77
C LEU A 9 22.25 -7.16 -36.32
N LEU A 10 21.01 -6.88 -36.73
CA LEU A 10 20.23 -5.74 -36.26
C LEU A 10 19.78 -6.04 -34.82
N ILE A 11 20.62 -5.70 -33.85
CA ILE A 11 20.21 -5.61 -32.45
C ILE A 11 19.34 -4.35 -32.38
N ALA A 12 18.02 -4.52 -32.30
CA ALA A 12 17.12 -3.47 -31.90
C ALA A 12 17.41 -3.16 -30.43
N ILE A 13 18.29 -2.20 -30.19
CA ILE A 13 18.48 -1.60 -28.88
C ILE A 13 17.21 -0.78 -28.62
N CYS A 14 16.23 -1.37 -27.94
CA CYS A 14 15.21 -0.59 -27.27
C CYS A 14 15.92 0.26 -26.22
N PHE A 15 16.18 1.52 -26.57
CA PHE A 15 16.39 2.56 -25.57
C PHE A 15 15.05 2.74 -24.83
N VAL A 16 14.82 1.89 -23.84
CA VAL A 16 13.90 2.23 -22.75
C VAL A 16 14.62 3.33 -22.00
N SER A 17 14.14 4.56 -22.18
CA SER A 17 14.46 5.66 -21.29
C SER A 17 14.27 5.15 -19.86
N ILE A 18 15.37 5.06 -19.11
CA ILE A 18 15.35 4.95 -17.65
C ILE A 18 14.84 6.30 -17.15
N GLY A 19 13.54 6.53 -17.34
CA GLY A 19 12.78 7.56 -16.66
C GLY A 19 12.43 7.00 -15.30
N ASN A 20 12.65 7.80 -14.26
CA ASN A 20 12.33 7.48 -12.88
C ASN A 20 11.01 6.71 -12.77
N ASN A 21 11.04 5.60 -12.01
CA ASN A 21 9.89 4.81 -11.59
C ASN A 21 8.82 5.70 -10.93
N VAL A 22 7.99 6.32 -11.74
CA VAL A 22 6.60 6.56 -11.39
C VAL A 22 5.90 5.35 -11.98
N LYS A 23 5.39 4.47 -11.11
CA LYS A 23 4.43 3.45 -11.56
C LYS A 23 3.32 4.23 -12.27
N ASP A 24 3.26 4.16 -13.60
CA ASP A 24 2.10 4.63 -14.33
C ASP A 24 0.96 3.73 -13.88
N ILE A 25 0.18 4.23 -12.92
CA ILE A 25 -1.05 3.60 -12.45
C ILE A 25 -1.92 3.50 -13.69
N VAL A 26 -2.17 2.29 -14.16
CA VAL A 26 -3.23 2.04 -15.14
C VAL A 26 -4.51 2.54 -14.49
N GLN A 27 -4.93 3.74 -14.88
CA GLN A 27 -6.20 4.32 -14.47
C GLN A 27 -7.29 3.49 -15.15
N VAL A 28 -7.72 2.42 -14.46
CA VAL A 28 -9.03 1.83 -14.72
C VAL A 28 -10.01 2.98 -14.56
N LYS A 29 -10.79 3.25 -15.61
CA LYS A 29 -11.74 4.36 -15.62
C LYS A 29 -12.78 4.10 -14.56
N ALA A 30 -12.63 4.71 -13.39
CA ALA A 30 -13.50 4.47 -12.25
C ALA A 30 -14.96 4.78 -12.63
N ASP A 31 -15.86 3.85 -12.31
CA ASP A 31 -17.28 4.07 -12.54
C ASP A 31 -17.81 5.07 -11.50
N ILE A 32 -18.50 6.12 -11.97
CA ILE A 32 -19.16 7.08 -11.09
C ILE A 32 -20.40 6.39 -10.51
N VAL A 33 -20.37 6.12 -9.21
CA VAL A 33 -21.49 5.53 -8.46
C VAL A 33 -22.16 6.62 -7.63
N ALA A 34 -23.49 6.70 -7.68
CA ALA A 34 -24.24 7.59 -6.81
C ALA A 34 -23.94 7.27 -5.33
N SER A 35 -23.63 8.31 -4.55
CA SER A 35 -23.28 8.18 -3.14
C SER A 35 -24.06 9.16 -2.27
N ALA A 36 -24.30 8.78 -1.02
CA ALA A 36 -24.79 9.69 0.01
C ALA A 36 -23.69 10.59 0.59
N ALA A 37 -22.41 10.32 0.26
CA ALA A 37 -21.27 11.11 0.65
C ALA A 37 -21.10 12.35 -0.24
N ARG A 38 -20.46 13.39 0.28
CA ARG A 38 -20.01 14.50 -0.56
C ARG A 38 -18.72 14.18 -1.31
N GLY A 39 -17.84 13.41 -0.70
CA GLY A 39 -16.63 12.88 -1.35
C GLY A 39 -16.49 11.40 -1.01
N MET A 40 -16.17 10.57 -1.99
CA MET A 40 -16.08 9.12 -1.83
C MET A 40 -15.07 8.51 -2.78
N VAL A 41 -14.34 7.51 -2.29
CA VAL A 41 -13.49 6.64 -3.11
C VAL A 41 -13.52 5.22 -2.57
N VAL A 42 -13.44 4.25 -3.48
CA VAL A 42 -13.16 2.85 -3.20
C VAL A 42 -11.89 2.48 -3.96
N LEU A 43 -10.88 2.03 -3.23
CA LEU A 43 -9.53 1.77 -3.74
C LEU A 43 -9.05 0.40 -3.28
N GLU A 44 -8.34 -0.32 -4.15
CA GLU A 44 -7.59 -1.52 -3.76
C GLU A 44 -6.25 -1.12 -3.15
N GLY A 45 -6.00 -1.54 -1.91
CA GLY A 45 -4.89 -1.04 -1.08
C GLY A 45 -3.51 -1.40 -1.61
N ASN A 46 -3.33 -2.56 -2.22
CA ASN A 46 -2.01 -3.00 -2.65
C ASN A 46 -1.57 -2.36 -3.98
N SER A 47 -2.50 -2.18 -4.92
CA SER A 47 -2.24 -1.61 -6.24
C SER A 47 -2.54 -0.12 -6.35
N ASN A 48 -3.25 0.46 -5.38
CA ASN A 48 -3.88 1.78 -5.47
C ASN A 48 -4.84 1.93 -6.65
N THR A 49 -5.40 0.83 -7.16
CA THR A 49 -6.40 0.89 -8.23
C THR A 49 -7.69 1.48 -7.68
N VAL A 50 -8.11 2.61 -8.24
CA VAL A 50 -9.42 3.20 -7.94
C VAL A 50 -10.50 2.38 -8.64
N MET A 51 -11.42 1.82 -7.85
CA MET A 51 -12.56 1.04 -8.34
C MET A 51 -13.77 1.95 -8.59
N TYR A 52 -14.08 2.83 -7.62
CA TYR A 52 -15.20 3.77 -7.69
C TYR A 52 -14.80 5.10 -7.06
N GLU A 53 -15.34 6.20 -7.60
CA GLU A 53 -15.13 7.52 -7.02
C GLU A 53 -16.32 8.47 -7.24
N TYR A 54 -16.46 9.43 -6.34
CA TYR A 54 -17.37 10.56 -6.45
C TYR A 54 -16.75 11.77 -5.73
N ASP A 55 -16.43 12.84 -6.47
CA ASP A 55 -15.75 14.04 -5.94
C ASP A 55 -14.51 13.70 -5.09
N ALA A 56 -13.80 12.61 -5.42
CA ALA A 56 -12.75 12.02 -4.58
C ALA A 56 -11.55 12.93 -4.35
N HIS A 57 -11.31 13.89 -5.26
CA HIS A 57 -10.19 14.84 -5.20
C HIS A 57 -10.59 16.24 -4.69
N VAL A 58 -11.84 16.42 -4.26
CA VAL A 58 -12.31 17.70 -3.70
C VAL A 58 -11.80 17.84 -2.26
N GLN A 59 -11.21 18.98 -1.94
CA GLN A 59 -10.74 19.29 -0.59
C GLN A 59 -11.93 19.45 0.37
N MET A 60 -11.90 18.70 1.48
CA MET A 60 -12.94 18.70 2.51
C MET A 60 -12.35 18.59 3.91
N PRO A 61 -13.06 19.05 4.95
CA PRO A 61 -12.72 18.74 6.33
C PRO A 61 -12.89 17.25 6.62
N MET A 62 -11.98 16.67 7.41
CA MET A 62 -11.91 15.22 7.64
C MET A 62 -12.16 14.80 9.08
N ALA A 63 -12.26 15.76 10.00
CA ALA A 63 -12.44 15.52 11.41
C ALA A 63 -11.41 14.49 11.94
N SER A 64 -11.82 13.58 12.83
CA SER A 64 -10.90 12.61 13.46
C SER A 64 -10.30 11.55 12.53
N THR A 65 -10.60 11.50 11.23
CA THR A 65 -9.82 10.63 10.32
C THR A 65 -8.37 11.13 10.16
N THR A 66 -8.09 12.39 10.52
CA THR A 66 -6.74 12.93 10.76
C THR A 66 -5.86 12.02 11.60
N LYS A 67 -6.45 11.34 12.59
CA LYS A 67 -5.72 10.47 13.52
C LYS A 67 -5.09 9.24 12.87
N ILE A 68 -5.45 8.92 11.62
CA ILE A 68 -4.75 7.92 10.81
C ILE A 68 -3.30 8.34 10.61
N VAL A 69 -3.07 9.58 10.13
CA VAL A 69 -1.72 10.13 9.94
C VAL A 69 -1.00 10.31 11.27
N THR A 70 -1.70 10.78 12.31
CA THR A 70 -1.12 10.87 13.66
C THR A 70 -0.60 9.52 14.16
N ALA A 71 -1.36 8.45 13.94
CA ALA A 71 -0.97 7.12 14.39
C ALA A 71 0.24 6.59 13.60
N ILE A 72 0.20 6.59 12.27
CA ILE A 72 1.29 6.03 11.46
C ILE A 72 2.59 6.82 11.63
N VAL A 73 2.53 8.15 11.68
CA VAL A 73 3.71 8.99 11.92
C VAL A 73 4.32 8.69 13.29
N ALA A 74 3.50 8.52 14.33
CA ALA A 74 4.00 8.14 15.65
C ALA A 74 4.62 6.74 15.67
N ILE A 75 4.02 5.77 14.97
CA ILE A 75 4.53 4.40 14.86
C ILE A 75 5.89 4.37 14.16
N GLU A 76 6.05 5.10 13.06
CA GLU A 76 7.28 5.09 12.25
C GLU A 76 8.44 5.85 12.90
N ASN A 77 8.17 6.77 13.82
CA ASN A 77 9.18 7.66 14.40
C ASN A 77 9.45 7.40 15.89
N CYS A 78 8.70 6.51 16.55
CA CYS A 78 8.93 6.15 17.94
C CYS A 78 9.81 4.90 18.02
N ASP A 79 10.97 5.01 18.67
CA ASP A 79 11.94 3.90 18.79
C ASP A 79 11.38 2.69 19.55
N ASP A 80 10.57 2.93 20.59
CA ASP A 80 9.95 1.89 21.41
C ASP A 80 8.56 2.33 21.88
N LEU A 81 7.53 1.66 21.37
CA LEU A 81 6.14 2.01 21.66
C LEU A 81 5.72 1.68 23.09
N ASP A 82 6.44 0.80 23.78
CA ASP A 82 6.10 0.31 25.12
C ASP A 82 6.79 1.10 26.23
N THR A 83 7.77 1.94 25.89
CA THR A 83 8.38 2.88 26.83
C THR A 83 7.37 3.92 27.30
N LYS A 84 7.16 3.97 28.63
CA LYS A 84 6.25 4.94 29.25
C LYS A 84 6.91 6.30 29.42
N PHE A 85 6.14 7.35 29.18
CA PHE A 85 6.55 8.73 29.41
C PHE A 85 5.47 9.47 30.21
N VAL A 86 5.87 10.59 30.82
CA VAL A 86 4.97 11.42 31.62
C VAL A 86 4.22 12.38 30.71
N VAL A 87 2.90 12.33 30.72
CA VAL A 87 2.04 13.23 29.96
C VAL A 87 1.95 14.60 30.63
N SER A 88 2.03 15.65 29.82
CA SER A 88 2.00 17.04 30.29
C SER A 88 0.57 17.51 30.58
N ASP A 89 0.46 18.69 31.20
CA ASP A 89 -0.81 19.36 31.46
C ASP A 89 -1.51 19.82 30.17
N ASN A 90 -0.77 20.04 29.09
CA ASN A 90 -1.32 20.54 27.83
C ASN A 90 -2.22 19.50 27.15
N ALA A 91 -1.94 18.21 27.34
CA ALA A 91 -2.78 17.12 26.81
C ALA A 91 -4.12 16.97 27.55
N VAL A 92 -4.35 17.70 28.65
CA VAL A 92 -5.53 17.56 29.50
C VAL A 92 -6.62 18.56 29.11
N GLY A 93 -7.85 18.08 28.97
CA GLY A 93 -9.01 18.96 28.75
C GLY A 93 -9.17 19.46 27.32
N ILE A 94 -8.49 18.82 26.36
CA ILE A 94 -8.68 19.06 24.94
C ILE A 94 -10.16 18.84 24.57
N GLU A 95 -10.72 19.79 23.82
CA GLU A 95 -12.10 19.71 23.35
C GLU A 95 -12.34 18.43 22.54
N GLY A 96 -13.56 17.87 22.64
CA GLY A 96 -13.97 16.69 21.87
C GLY A 96 -13.89 15.39 22.67
N THR A 97 -13.61 14.27 21.99
CA THR A 97 -13.49 12.99 22.70
C THR A 97 -12.15 12.90 23.43
N SER A 98 -12.14 12.28 24.60
CA SER A 98 -10.97 12.12 25.44
C SER A 98 -11.04 10.75 26.13
N ILE A 99 -9.87 10.16 26.42
CA ILE A 99 -9.79 9.00 27.34
C ILE A 99 -9.59 9.46 28.79
N TYR A 100 -9.66 10.77 29.04
CA TYR A 100 -9.48 11.46 30.30
C TYR A 100 -8.07 11.26 30.88
N ILE A 101 -7.04 11.46 30.06
CA ILE A 101 -5.64 11.54 30.51
C ILE A 101 -5.50 12.56 31.65
N LYS A 102 -4.65 12.23 32.63
CA LYS A 102 -4.32 13.13 33.75
C LYS A 102 -2.91 13.68 33.63
N SER A 103 -2.76 14.92 34.06
CA SER A 103 -1.46 15.57 34.25
C SER A 103 -0.56 14.68 35.12
N GLY A 104 0.67 14.46 34.66
CA GLY A 104 1.66 13.68 35.38
C GLY A 104 1.40 12.17 35.37
N GLU A 105 0.42 11.69 34.60
CA GLU A 105 0.20 10.27 34.38
C GLU A 105 1.34 9.69 33.52
N SER A 106 1.64 8.40 33.69
CA SER A 106 2.65 7.71 32.89
C SER A 106 2.00 6.69 31.96
N LEU A 107 2.08 6.95 30.66
CA LEU A 107 1.50 6.13 29.59
C LEU A 107 2.56 5.85 28.52
N SER A 108 2.45 4.70 27.87
CA SER A 108 3.25 4.31 26.71
C SER A 108 2.66 4.86 25.42
N MET A 109 3.48 4.97 24.38
CA MET A 109 3.00 5.36 23.04
C MET A 109 1.94 4.37 22.55
N ARG A 110 2.10 3.06 22.80
CA ARG A 110 1.10 2.03 22.45
C ARG A 110 -0.24 2.29 23.13
N GLU A 111 -0.27 2.54 24.43
CA GLU A 111 -1.51 2.87 25.16
C GLU A 111 -2.19 4.13 24.57
N LEU A 112 -1.41 5.15 24.22
CA LEU A 112 -1.93 6.37 23.60
C LEU A 112 -2.46 6.12 22.19
N LEU A 113 -1.81 5.31 21.36
CA LEU A 113 -2.27 4.95 20.02
C LEU A 113 -3.59 4.18 20.06
N TYR A 114 -3.76 3.24 21.00
CA TYR A 114 -5.04 2.57 21.21
C TYR A 114 -6.13 3.56 21.66
N GLY A 115 -5.83 4.49 22.56
CA GLY A 115 -6.75 5.57 22.95
C GLY A 115 -7.12 6.50 21.78
N LEU A 116 -6.14 6.81 20.92
CA LEU A 116 -6.26 7.64 19.73
C LEU A 116 -7.19 6.99 18.69
N ILE A 117 -7.05 5.69 18.43
CA ILE A 117 -7.82 5.01 17.39
C ILE A 117 -9.19 4.55 17.89
N LEU A 118 -9.24 3.76 18.96
CA LEU A 118 -10.48 3.11 19.42
C LEU A 118 -11.47 4.14 19.97
N ALA A 119 -11.02 4.94 20.94
CA ALA A 119 -11.86 5.94 21.59
C ALA A 119 -11.88 7.28 20.83
N SER A 120 -10.94 7.50 19.90
CA SER A 120 -10.78 8.78 19.21
C SER A 120 -10.34 9.93 20.14
N GLY A 121 -9.51 9.63 21.16
CA GLY A 121 -9.05 10.61 22.14
C GLY A 121 -8.21 11.74 21.54
N ASN A 122 -8.63 12.99 21.72
CA ASN A 122 -7.89 14.17 21.32
C ASN A 122 -6.73 14.47 22.29
N ASP A 123 -6.93 14.15 23.57
CA ASP A 123 -5.87 14.14 24.59
C ASP A 123 -4.72 13.21 24.21
N CYS A 124 -5.02 12.02 23.66
CA CYS A 124 -3.99 11.13 23.11
C CYS A 124 -3.22 11.80 21.96
N ALA A 125 -3.90 12.47 21.04
CA ALA A 125 -3.26 13.10 19.89
C ALA A 125 -2.27 14.19 20.32
N VAL A 126 -2.65 15.02 21.30
CA VAL A 126 -1.78 16.06 21.85
C VAL A 126 -0.61 15.43 22.62
N ALA A 127 -0.88 14.44 23.47
CA ALA A 127 0.16 13.72 24.20
C ALA A 127 1.22 13.08 23.29
N ILE A 128 0.76 12.46 22.18
CA ILE A 128 1.63 11.89 21.15
C ILE A 128 2.46 12.99 20.50
N ALA A 129 1.85 14.11 20.11
CA ALA A 129 2.57 15.20 19.48
C ALA A 129 3.64 15.83 20.39
N GLU A 130 3.34 15.99 21.68
CA GLU A 130 4.28 16.50 22.67
C GLU A 130 5.47 15.56 22.94
N TYR A 131 5.27 14.24 22.85
CA TYR A 131 6.37 13.28 22.93
C TYR A 131 7.46 13.58 21.88
N PHE A 132 7.04 14.02 20.68
CA PHE A 132 7.96 14.40 19.61
C PHE A 132 8.49 15.83 19.72
N GLY A 133 8.08 16.59 20.74
CA GLY A 133 8.63 17.88 21.15
C GLY A 133 7.57 18.98 21.29
N SER A 134 6.62 19.07 20.36
CA SER A 134 5.49 20.00 20.40
C SER A 134 4.45 19.64 19.34
N GLU A 135 3.23 20.16 19.50
CA GLU A 135 2.18 20.04 18.48
C GLU A 135 2.63 20.58 17.11
N ASP A 136 3.20 21.77 17.05
CA ASP A 136 3.69 22.37 15.80
C ASP A 136 4.74 21.49 15.09
N LYS A 137 5.68 20.93 15.86
CA LYS A 137 6.73 20.07 15.29
C LYS A 137 6.12 18.78 14.74
N PHE A 138 5.19 18.18 15.48
CA PHE A 138 4.52 16.95 15.04
C PHE A 138 3.61 17.19 13.83
N VAL A 139 2.91 18.32 13.78
CA VAL A 139 2.14 18.73 12.60
C VAL A 139 3.05 18.88 11.37
N GLY A 140 4.27 19.40 11.55
CA GLY A 140 5.31 19.38 10.52
C GLY A 140 5.58 17.96 10.01
N MET A 141 5.81 17.00 10.91
CA MET A 141 6.03 15.59 10.56
C MET A 141 4.82 14.97 9.82
N MET A 142 3.60 15.31 10.21
CA MET A 142 2.38 14.85 9.53
C MET A 142 2.28 15.38 8.09
N ASN A 143 2.61 16.65 7.87
CA ASN A 143 2.62 17.26 6.54
C ASN A 143 3.77 16.72 5.68
N ASP A 144 4.94 16.47 6.26
CA ASP A 144 6.08 15.85 5.58
C ASP A 144 5.75 14.41 5.15
N TYR A 145 5.04 13.66 6.00
CA TYR A 145 4.59 12.30 5.70
C TYR A 145 3.69 12.26 4.44
N VAL A 146 2.62 13.07 4.40
CA VAL A 146 1.73 13.08 3.22
C VAL A 146 2.42 13.64 1.97
N ALA A 147 3.34 14.59 2.12
CA ALA A 147 4.16 15.10 1.02
C ALA A 147 5.10 14.02 0.45
N SER A 148 5.65 13.14 1.30
CA SER A 148 6.51 12.03 0.87
C SER A 148 5.76 11.00 0.00
N LEU A 149 4.44 10.89 0.20
CA LEU A 149 3.54 10.06 -0.62
C LEU A 149 3.07 10.78 -1.91
N GLY A 150 3.52 12.02 -2.15
CA GLY A 150 3.12 12.82 -3.31
C GLY A 150 1.71 13.42 -3.23
N LEU A 151 1.09 13.41 -2.04
CA LEU A 151 -0.27 13.88 -1.82
C LEU A 151 -0.29 15.40 -1.63
N LYS A 152 -0.91 16.10 -2.58
CA LYS A 152 -0.88 17.58 -2.66
C LYS A 152 -2.13 18.26 -2.15
N ASN A 153 -3.18 17.50 -1.84
CA ASN A 153 -4.49 18.04 -1.46
C ASN A 153 -4.84 17.72 0.00
N THR A 154 -3.83 17.58 0.85
CA THR A 154 -3.96 17.33 2.28
C THR A 154 -3.04 18.25 3.07
N HIS A 155 -3.56 18.84 4.13
CA HIS A 155 -2.82 19.67 5.07
C HIS A 155 -3.39 19.52 6.49
N PHE A 156 -2.49 19.42 7.46
CA PHE A 156 -2.82 19.31 8.87
C PHE A 156 -2.46 20.59 9.62
N ASP A 157 -3.42 21.11 10.38
CA ASP A 157 -3.21 22.18 11.37
C ASP A 157 -2.99 21.65 12.79
N ASN A 158 -3.35 20.39 13.07
CA ASN A 158 -3.35 19.79 14.40
C ASN A 158 -3.40 18.24 14.31
N PRO A 159 -3.04 17.50 15.38
CA PRO A 159 -3.01 16.04 15.36
C PRO A 159 -4.37 15.38 15.63
N HIS A 160 -5.38 16.11 16.11
CA HIS A 160 -6.64 15.51 16.52
C HIS A 160 -7.75 15.61 15.45
N GLY A 161 -7.65 16.55 14.50
CA GLY A 161 -8.69 16.81 13.51
C GLY A 161 -9.86 17.64 14.04
N LEU A 162 -9.59 18.61 14.93
CA LEU A 162 -10.56 19.71 15.14
C LEU A 162 -10.39 20.69 13.97
N ASP A 163 -11.45 21.43 13.68
CA ASP A 163 -11.48 22.32 12.52
C ASP A 163 -10.37 23.38 12.63
N GLY A 164 -9.68 23.63 11.52
CA GLY A 164 -8.61 24.61 11.39
C GLY A 164 -8.73 25.38 10.09
N GLY A 165 -8.02 26.51 9.98
CA GLY A 165 -8.12 27.40 8.81
C GLY A 165 -7.57 26.77 7.52
N THR A 166 -6.64 25.84 7.65
CA THR A 166 -5.99 25.11 6.54
C THR A 166 -6.05 23.60 6.74
N HIS A 167 -6.93 23.10 7.61
CA HIS A 167 -7.06 21.67 7.91
C HIS A 167 -8.01 20.97 6.91
N TYR A 168 -7.46 20.26 5.93
CA TYR A 168 -8.26 19.60 4.88
C TYR A 168 -7.55 18.36 4.30
N THR A 169 -8.32 17.54 3.59
CA THR A 169 -7.83 16.41 2.79
C THR A 169 -8.78 16.13 1.63
N THR A 170 -8.58 15.04 0.90
CA THR A 170 -9.52 14.49 -0.09
C THR A 170 -9.85 13.04 0.23
N ALA A 171 -10.92 12.49 -0.34
CA ALA A 171 -11.23 11.07 -0.14
C ALA A 171 -10.12 10.18 -0.71
N TYR A 172 -9.58 10.55 -1.87
CA TYR A 172 -8.44 9.87 -2.50
C TYR A 172 -7.18 9.90 -1.64
N ASP A 173 -6.77 11.08 -1.15
CA ASP A 173 -5.56 11.22 -0.35
C ASP A 173 -5.66 10.39 0.94
N LEU A 174 -6.82 10.37 1.60
CA LEU A 174 -7.05 9.53 2.78
C LEU A 174 -6.97 8.03 2.46
N ALA A 175 -7.48 7.60 1.30
CA ALA A 175 -7.42 6.20 0.89
C ALA A 175 -5.96 5.76 0.66
N VAL A 176 -5.17 6.57 -0.04
CA VAL A 176 -3.75 6.30 -0.30
C VAL A 176 -2.93 6.28 1.00
N VAL A 177 -3.13 7.27 1.87
CA VAL A 177 -2.51 7.26 3.21
C VAL A 177 -2.86 5.99 3.98
N THR A 178 -4.13 5.58 3.93
CA THR A 178 -4.59 4.41 4.68
C THR A 178 -4.02 3.12 4.10
N ALA A 179 -3.94 3.01 2.78
CA ALA A 179 -3.30 1.88 2.10
C ALA A 179 -1.85 1.74 2.57
N ASN A 180 -1.08 2.83 2.50
CA ASN A 180 0.30 2.83 2.94
C ASN A 180 0.46 2.54 4.45
N ALA A 181 -0.43 3.08 5.29
CA ALA A 181 -0.40 2.82 6.73
C ALA A 181 -0.72 1.35 7.07
N LEU A 182 -1.57 0.68 6.27
CA LEU A 182 -1.94 -0.74 6.47
C LEU A 182 -0.84 -1.74 6.09
N ASP A 183 0.22 -1.29 5.42
CA ASP A 183 1.46 -2.07 5.22
C ASP A 183 2.26 -2.21 6.53
N ASN A 184 1.98 -1.37 7.54
CA ASN A 184 2.60 -1.46 8.85
C ASN A 184 1.78 -2.38 9.77
N ASP A 185 2.37 -3.52 10.16
CA ASP A 185 1.71 -4.53 11.00
C ASP A 185 1.17 -3.98 12.33
N ILE A 186 1.89 -3.04 12.95
CA ILE A 186 1.48 -2.42 14.22
C ILE A 186 0.27 -1.52 14.01
N PHE A 187 0.26 -0.72 12.94
CA PHE A 187 -0.90 0.09 12.59
C PHE A 187 -2.11 -0.80 12.33
N ARG A 188 -1.93 -1.87 11.52
CA ARG A 188 -2.98 -2.87 11.23
C ARG A 188 -3.54 -3.51 12.50
N GLU A 189 -2.69 -3.90 13.45
CA GLU A 189 -3.10 -4.45 14.76
C GLU A 189 -3.98 -3.46 15.52
N ILE A 190 -3.55 -2.20 15.63
CA ILE A 190 -4.25 -1.20 16.44
C ILE A 190 -5.63 -0.88 15.85
N VAL A 191 -5.73 -0.73 14.51
CA VAL A 191 -6.99 -0.33 13.86
C VAL A 191 -8.00 -1.47 13.76
N SER A 192 -7.54 -2.73 13.83
CA SER A 192 -8.40 -3.92 13.87
C SER A 192 -8.83 -4.32 15.27
N THR A 193 -8.27 -3.68 16.30
CA THR A 193 -8.62 -4.01 17.69
C THR A 193 -9.98 -3.44 18.08
N GLU A 194 -10.95 -4.33 18.27
CA GLU A 194 -12.29 -3.97 18.74
C GLU A 194 -12.31 -3.32 20.14
N ARG A 195 -11.51 -3.85 21.05
CA ARG A 195 -11.53 -3.52 22.49
C ARG A 195 -10.15 -3.65 23.10
N MET A 196 -9.83 -2.72 23.99
CA MET A 196 -8.58 -2.73 24.74
C MET A 196 -8.82 -2.21 26.15
N VAL A 197 -8.02 -2.66 27.11
CA VAL A 197 -7.99 -2.09 28.46
C VAL A 197 -6.63 -1.43 28.66
N ILE A 198 -6.64 -0.15 29.02
CA ILE A 198 -5.47 0.51 29.59
C ILE A 198 -5.58 0.35 31.10
N ASP A 199 -4.55 -0.22 31.71
CA ASP A 199 -4.52 -0.47 33.15
C ASP A 199 -4.60 0.83 33.96
N ALA A 200 -4.99 0.69 35.22
CA ALA A 200 -5.00 1.83 36.14
C ALA A 200 -3.57 2.36 36.35
N THR A 201 -3.45 3.68 36.44
CA THR A 201 -2.23 4.38 36.83
C THR A 201 -2.34 4.85 38.28
N ASP A 202 -1.27 5.42 38.81
CA ASP A 202 -1.31 6.10 40.11
C ASP A 202 -2.19 7.37 40.11
N LYS A 203 -2.58 7.85 38.91
CA LYS A 203 -3.37 9.06 38.71
C LYS A 203 -4.82 8.81 38.29
N TYR A 204 -5.11 7.65 37.68
CA TYR A 204 -6.42 7.39 37.12
C TYR A 204 -6.79 5.90 37.10
N GLN A 205 -8.09 5.62 37.14
CA GLN A 205 -8.61 4.25 37.05
C GLN A 205 -8.37 3.64 35.66
N ALA A 206 -8.48 2.31 35.57
CA ALA A 206 -8.39 1.59 34.31
C ALA A 206 -9.43 2.10 33.29
N ARG A 207 -9.05 2.13 32.01
CA ARG A 207 -9.87 2.62 30.91
C ARG A 207 -10.23 1.47 29.98
N TYR A 208 -11.53 1.29 29.75
CA TYR A 208 -12.05 0.30 28.83
C TYR A 208 -12.37 0.97 27.50
N LEU A 209 -11.51 0.73 26.51
CA LEU A 209 -11.64 1.29 25.18
C LEU A 209 -12.49 0.35 24.31
N LYS A 210 -13.37 0.95 23.52
CA LYS A 210 -14.17 0.25 22.51
C LYS A 210 -14.04 1.04 21.20
N HIS A 211 -13.74 0.35 20.12
CA HIS A 211 -13.67 0.95 18.80
C HIS A 211 -15.02 1.57 18.41
N LYS A 212 -14.96 2.77 17.82
CA LYS A 212 -16.15 3.49 17.32
C LYS A 212 -16.65 3.02 15.95
N ASN A 213 -15.87 2.20 15.24
CA ASN A 213 -16.25 1.72 13.93
C ASN A 213 -17.18 0.51 14.15
N LYS A 214 -18.43 0.63 13.71
CA LYS A 214 -19.42 -0.42 13.94
C LYS A 214 -19.18 -1.65 13.07
N LEU A 215 -18.57 -1.45 11.89
CA LEU A 215 -18.36 -2.52 10.91
C LEU A 215 -17.44 -3.61 11.45
N LEU A 216 -16.43 -3.23 12.26
CA LEU A 216 -15.56 -4.17 12.98
C LEU A 216 -16.32 -5.21 13.83
N PHE A 217 -17.51 -4.88 14.33
CA PHE A 217 -18.29 -5.78 15.20
C PHE A 217 -19.34 -6.60 14.43
N THR A 218 -19.48 -6.36 13.13
CA THR A 218 -20.53 -6.95 12.30
C THR A 218 -20.00 -7.68 11.07
N ASP A 219 -18.70 -7.55 10.80
CA ASP A 219 -18.03 -8.09 9.63
C ASP A 219 -16.63 -8.58 10.04
N ASP A 220 -16.43 -9.89 9.99
CA ASP A 220 -15.19 -10.56 10.39
C ASP A 220 -14.01 -10.24 9.45
N ASN A 221 -14.29 -9.76 8.22
CA ASN A 221 -13.29 -9.37 7.24
C ASN A 221 -12.95 -7.86 7.30
N CYS A 222 -13.61 -7.11 8.19
CA CYS A 222 -13.33 -5.70 8.40
C CYS A 222 -12.04 -5.51 9.19
N ILE A 223 -11.13 -4.68 8.69
CA ILE A 223 -9.86 -4.34 9.34
C ILE A 223 -9.98 -3.09 10.22
N GLY A 224 -10.88 -2.15 9.92
CA GLY A 224 -10.86 -0.84 10.55
C GLY A 224 -11.44 0.23 9.62
N VAL A 225 -11.15 1.52 9.72
CA VAL A 225 -9.98 2.13 10.37
C VAL A 225 -10.38 3.27 11.30
N LYS A 226 -11.10 4.29 10.79
CA LYS A 226 -11.36 5.48 11.60
C LYS A 226 -12.64 6.23 11.21
N THR A 227 -13.47 6.50 12.22
CA THR A 227 -14.60 7.43 12.14
C THR A 227 -14.17 8.87 12.43
N GLY A 228 -14.84 9.85 11.83
CA GLY A 228 -14.70 11.28 12.10
C GLY A 228 -16.05 12.00 12.17
N PHE A 229 -16.14 13.01 13.05
CA PHE A 229 -17.27 13.93 13.08
C PHE A 229 -16.85 15.29 13.65
N THR A 230 -17.17 16.37 12.93
CA THR A 230 -17.31 17.75 13.43
C THR A 230 -18.53 18.36 12.75
N ASP A 231 -19.01 19.49 13.25
CA ASP A 231 -20.13 20.19 12.62
C ASP A 231 -19.79 20.65 11.18
N ASN A 232 -18.53 21.00 10.92
CA ASN A 232 -18.07 21.41 9.59
C ASN A 232 -17.80 20.21 8.65
N ALA A 233 -17.19 19.12 9.15
CA ALA A 233 -16.90 17.93 8.34
C ALA A 233 -18.16 17.10 8.04
N GLY A 234 -19.15 17.14 8.93
CA GLY A 234 -20.18 16.11 8.97
C GLY A 234 -19.58 14.76 9.38
N ARG A 235 -20.25 13.67 8.99
CA ARG A 235 -19.82 12.30 9.33
C ARG A 235 -18.84 11.77 8.29
N CYS A 236 -17.67 11.34 8.72
CA CYS A 236 -16.64 10.77 7.87
C CYS A 236 -16.28 9.35 8.34
N LEU A 237 -15.95 8.47 7.39
CA LEU A 237 -15.46 7.14 7.69
C LEU A 237 -14.39 6.74 6.66
N VAL A 238 -13.29 6.21 7.18
CA VAL A 238 -12.34 5.41 6.41
C VAL A 238 -12.48 3.98 6.90
N ASN A 239 -12.92 3.08 6.02
CA ASN A 239 -13.06 1.66 6.31
C ASN A 239 -12.10 0.84 5.44
N ALA A 240 -11.53 -0.22 5.99
CA ALA A 240 -10.74 -1.20 5.25
C ALA A 240 -11.33 -2.60 5.47
N HIS A 241 -11.35 -3.40 4.40
CA HIS A 241 -11.88 -4.76 4.35
C HIS A 241 -10.92 -5.62 3.56
N GLU A 242 -10.71 -6.87 3.96
CA GLU A 242 -9.86 -7.77 3.21
C GLU A 242 -10.54 -9.13 2.99
N GLU A 243 -10.77 -9.46 1.72
CA GLU A 243 -11.46 -10.70 1.35
C GLU A 243 -11.08 -11.11 -0.08
N ASN A 244 -10.87 -12.41 -0.30
CA ASN A 244 -10.54 -12.98 -1.61
C ASN A 244 -9.32 -12.32 -2.30
N GLY A 245 -8.31 -11.95 -1.51
CA GLY A 245 -7.08 -11.29 -2.00
C GLY A 245 -7.23 -9.80 -2.32
N LEU A 246 -8.43 -9.23 -2.17
CA LEU A 246 -8.66 -7.80 -2.31
C LEU A 246 -8.60 -7.12 -0.96
N GLN A 247 -7.77 -6.07 -0.84
CA GLN A 247 -7.84 -5.15 0.28
C GLN A 247 -8.62 -3.91 -0.16
N ILE A 248 -9.88 -3.80 0.22
CA ILE A 248 -10.78 -2.74 -0.20
C ILE A 248 -10.79 -1.63 0.85
N ILE A 249 -10.36 -0.44 0.45
CA ILE A 249 -10.41 0.77 1.27
C ILE A 249 -11.54 1.64 0.76
N SER A 250 -12.55 1.85 1.60
CA SER A 250 -13.70 2.71 1.32
C SER A 250 -13.65 3.96 2.18
N VAL A 251 -13.56 5.12 1.55
CA VAL A 251 -13.57 6.42 2.22
C VAL A 251 -14.84 7.18 1.85
N VAL A 252 -15.53 7.71 2.86
CA VAL A 252 -16.67 8.61 2.68
C VAL A 252 -16.50 9.86 3.56
N LEU A 253 -16.65 11.03 2.94
CA LEU A 253 -16.58 12.34 3.57
C LEU A 253 -17.96 13.00 3.53
N ASN A 254 -18.38 13.55 4.68
CA ASN A 254 -19.70 14.15 4.89
C ASN A 254 -20.87 13.24 4.41
N CYS A 255 -20.94 12.03 4.98
CA CYS A 255 -21.92 11.00 4.66
C CYS A 255 -22.74 10.64 5.91
N GLN A 256 -24.03 10.99 5.94
CA GLN A 256 -24.89 10.71 7.11
C GLN A 256 -24.98 9.20 7.44
N PRO A 257 -25.25 8.31 6.46
CA PRO A 257 -25.21 6.86 6.65
C PRO A 257 -23.82 6.28 6.38
N MET A 258 -22.76 6.84 6.99
CA MET A 258 -21.37 6.48 6.65
C MET A 258 -21.06 4.98 6.76
N PHE A 259 -21.65 4.27 7.71
CA PHE A 259 -21.41 2.83 7.89
C PHE A 259 -22.11 2.01 6.81
N GLU A 260 -23.39 2.29 6.58
CA GLU A 260 -24.19 1.61 5.55
C GLU A 260 -23.64 1.87 4.15
N GLU A 261 -23.14 3.09 3.90
CA GLU A 261 -22.55 3.46 2.62
C GLU A 261 -21.21 2.76 2.39
N CYS A 262 -20.30 2.71 3.38
CA CYS A 262 -19.05 1.97 3.26
C CYS A 262 -19.29 0.46 3.06
N ASP A 263 -20.23 -0.14 3.80
CA ASP A 263 -20.62 -1.55 3.64
C ASP A 263 -21.17 -1.83 2.22
N ARG A 264 -22.07 -0.96 1.72
CA ARG A 264 -22.60 -1.06 0.36
C ARG A 264 -21.50 -0.97 -0.70
N LEU A 265 -20.55 -0.04 -0.54
CA LEU A 265 -19.45 0.18 -1.47
C LEU A 265 -18.46 -0.99 -1.48
N THR A 266 -18.16 -1.54 -0.31
CA THR A 266 -17.30 -2.72 -0.17
C THR A 266 -17.94 -3.94 -0.84
N LYS A 267 -19.23 -4.20 -0.61
CA LYS A 267 -19.97 -5.27 -1.29
C LYS A 267 -20.01 -5.07 -2.80
N LEU A 268 -20.23 -3.84 -3.26
CA LEU A 268 -20.22 -3.52 -4.69
C LEU A 268 -18.85 -3.80 -5.34
N ALA A 269 -17.75 -3.51 -4.63
CA ALA A 269 -16.42 -3.86 -5.09
C ALA A 269 -16.22 -5.39 -5.15
N LEU A 270 -16.55 -6.13 -4.09
CA LEU A 270 -16.44 -7.60 -4.07
C LEU A 270 -17.32 -8.28 -5.12
N ASP A 271 -18.48 -7.73 -5.44
CA ASP A 271 -19.39 -8.27 -6.44
C ASP A 271 -18.83 -8.14 -7.86
N ASN A 272 -18.16 -7.02 -8.16
CA ASN A 272 -17.72 -6.68 -9.52
C ASN A 272 -16.23 -6.92 -9.79
N TYR A 273 -15.40 -6.94 -8.75
CA TYR A 273 -13.95 -7.11 -8.86
C TYR A 273 -13.50 -8.45 -8.28
N GLU A 274 -12.43 -9.00 -8.85
CA GLU A 274 -11.67 -10.11 -8.30
C GLU A 274 -10.17 -9.79 -8.39
N TYR A 275 -9.38 -10.28 -7.44
CA TYR A 275 -7.93 -10.25 -7.57
C TYR A 275 -7.48 -11.45 -8.42
N VAL A 276 -6.67 -11.20 -9.45
CA VAL A 276 -6.13 -12.25 -10.32
C VAL A 276 -4.61 -12.22 -10.29
N ASP A 277 -4.02 -13.34 -9.87
CA ASP A 277 -2.60 -13.63 -10.03
C ASP A 277 -2.32 -14.07 -11.47
N PHE A 278 -1.82 -13.14 -12.29
CA PHE A 278 -1.47 -13.43 -13.69
C PHE A 278 -0.12 -14.16 -13.81
N VAL A 279 0.82 -13.80 -12.95
CA VAL A 279 2.17 -14.37 -12.91
C VAL A 279 2.51 -14.69 -11.46
N ALA A 280 2.78 -15.97 -11.15
CA ALA A 280 3.27 -16.36 -9.84
C ALA A 280 4.81 -16.21 -9.78
N PRO A 281 5.39 -15.75 -8.66
CA PRO A 281 6.85 -15.68 -8.51
C PRO A 281 7.45 -17.08 -8.37
N TYR A 282 8.73 -17.22 -8.68
CA TYR A 282 9.51 -18.47 -8.54
C TYR A 282 8.84 -19.72 -9.16
N THR A 283 8.12 -19.53 -10.26
CA THR A 283 7.32 -20.58 -10.90
C THR A 283 7.99 -21.07 -12.16
N PHE A 284 8.09 -22.40 -12.31
CA PHE A 284 8.61 -23.03 -13.52
C PHE A 284 7.74 -22.69 -14.73
N VAL A 285 8.37 -22.18 -15.79
CA VAL A 285 7.73 -21.80 -17.04
C VAL A 285 7.89 -22.92 -18.07
N SER A 286 9.13 -23.22 -18.44
CA SER A 286 9.46 -24.27 -19.40
C SER A 286 10.96 -24.60 -19.37
N ASP A 287 11.33 -25.68 -20.06
CA ASP A 287 12.70 -25.92 -20.45
C ASP A 287 13.01 -25.22 -21.79
N VAL A 288 14.23 -24.69 -21.94
CA VAL A 288 14.74 -24.09 -23.18
C VAL A 288 15.96 -24.87 -23.66
N ASN A 289 16.03 -25.17 -24.96
CA ASN A 289 17.14 -25.93 -25.53
C ASN A 289 18.47 -25.21 -25.37
N ILE A 290 19.53 -25.94 -25.09
CA ILE A 290 20.89 -25.41 -25.02
C ILE A 290 21.72 -25.87 -26.23
N GLU A 291 22.39 -24.93 -26.87
CA GLU A 291 23.41 -25.18 -27.87
C GLU A 291 24.81 -25.12 -27.26
N SER A 292 25.74 -25.90 -27.81
CA SER A 292 27.16 -25.92 -27.42
C SER A 292 27.40 -26.27 -25.94
N SER A 293 26.58 -27.15 -25.37
CA SER A 293 26.75 -27.69 -24.01
C SER A 293 26.53 -29.20 -23.99
N ASP A 294 27.00 -29.87 -22.92
CA ASP A 294 26.67 -31.28 -22.64
C ASP A 294 25.23 -31.41 -22.10
N LYS A 295 24.69 -30.33 -21.55
CA LYS A 295 23.26 -30.22 -21.22
C LYS A 295 22.47 -29.88 -22.47
N THR A 296 21.33 -30.51 -22.67
CA THR A 296 20.46 -30.29 -23.85
C THR A 296 19.36 -29.27 -23.61
N GLU A 297 18.99 -29.05 -22.35
CA GLU A 297 17.91 -28.15 -21.95
C GLU A 297 18.19 -27.53 -20.58
N ILE A 298 17.58 -26.38 -20.30
CA ILE A 298 17.66 -25.72 -19.00
C ILE A 298 16.28 -25.22 -18.57
N GLY A 299 15.96 -25.41 -17.30
CA GLY A 299 14.72 -24.92 -16.72
C GLY A 299 14.73 -23.40 -16.56
N VAL A 300 13.60 -22.79 -16.90
CA VAL A 300 13.37 -21.35 -16.79
C VAL A 300 12.22 -21.09 -15.82
N ILE A 301 12.38 -20.10 -14.96
CA ILE A 301 11.39 -19.68 -13.97
C ILE A 301 11.06 -18.18 -14.11
N THR A 302 9.92 -17.79 -13.57
CA THR A 302 9.66 -16.40 -13.17
C THR A 302 10.44 -16.07 -11.89
N ILE A 303 10.90 -14.83 -11.74
CA ILE A 303 11.46 -14.35 -10.47
C ILE A 303 10.42 -13.55 -9.68
N ASP A 304 9.76 -12.62 -10.35
CA ASP A 304 8.73 -11.77 -9.77
C ASP A 304 7.33 -12.30 -10.13
N GLY A 305 6.36 -11.93 -9.29
CA GLY A 305 4.94 -12.16 -9.53
C GLY A 305 4.25 -10.88 -9.97
N TYR A 306 3.09 -11.04 -10.60
CA TYR A 306 2.18 -9.95 -10.91
C TYR A 306 0.74 -10.42 -10.76
N GLY A 307 0.02 -9.70 -9.91
CA GLY A 307 -1.42 -9.81 -9.78
C GLY A 307 -2.03 -8.42 -9.59
N CYS A 308 -3.30 -8.29 -9.96
CA CYS A 308 -4.02 -7.03 -9.77
C CYS A 308 -5.54 -7.27 -9.65
N PRO A 309 -6.27 -6.31 -9.04
CA PRO A 309 -7.72 -6.30 -9.11
C PRO A 309 -8.19 -6.06 -10.55
N ILE A 310 -9.15 -6.86 -11.02
CA ILE A 310 -9.77 -6.69 -12.33
C ILE A 310 -11.29 -6.65 -12.22
N LEU A 311 -11.95 -5.97 -13.15
CA LEU A 311 -13.39 -6.14 -13.35
C LEU A 311 -13.65 -7.56 -13.86
N LYS A 312 -14.53 -8.31 -13.19
CA LYS A 312 -14.90 -9.69 -13.58
C LYS A 312 -15.41 -9.76 -15.02
N SER A 313 -16.10 -8.71 -15.48
CA SER A 313 -16.60 -8.59 -16.86
C SER A 313 -15.50 -8.37 -17.91
N GLU A 314 -14.31 -7.95 -17.50
CA GLU A 314 -13.19 -7.63 -18.39
C GLU A 314 -12.11 -8.72 -18.38
N LYS A 315 -12.35 -9.85 -17.70
CA LYS A 315 -11.38 -10.95 -17.58
C LYS A 315 -10.81 -11.42 -18.93
N ASP A 316 -11.66 -11.51 -19.95
CA ASP A 316 -11.27 -11.95 -21.29
C ASP A 316 -10.43 -10.89 -22.06
N MET A 317 -10.32 -9.66 -21.55
CA MET A 317 -9.44 -8.62 -22.11
C MET A 317 -7.99 -8.78 -21.65
N TYR A 318 -7.73 -9.63 -20.67
CA TYR A 318 -6.40 -9.90 -20.16
C TYR A 318 -5.77 -11.12 -20.83
N SER A 319 -4.47 -11.06 -21.08
CA SER A 319 -3.71 -12.23 -21.54
C SER A 319 -2.27 -12.22 -21.03
N VAL A 320 -1.66 -13.40 -20.91
CA VAL A 320 -0.27 -13.57 -20.49
C VAL A 320 0.51 -14.21 -21.64
N LYS A 321 1.66 -13.63 -22.00
CA LYS A 321 2.55 -14.18 -23.02
C LYS A 321 3.94 -14.40 -22.44
N TYR A 322 4.48 -15.60 -22.64
CA TYR A 322 5.85 -15.95 -22.29
C TYR A 322 6.70 -15.90 -23.56
N ASN A 323 7.66 -14.99 -23.58
CA ASN A 323 8.57 -14.76 -24.71
C ASN A 323 9.92 -15.42 -24.39
N LEU A 324 10.12 -16.64 -24.87
CA LEU A 324 11.36 -17.40 -24.74
C LEU A 324 11.96 -17.70 -26.13
N PRO A 325 13.29 -17.76 -26.25
CA PRO A 325 13.94 -18.21 -27.47
C PRO A 325 13.79 -19.72 -27.65
N ASP A 326 13.86 -20.19 -28.89
CA ASP A 326 13.83 -21.64 -29.21
C ASP A 326 15.06 -22.38 -28.62
N SER A 327 16.20 -21.68 -28.56
CA SER A 327 17.46 -22.16 -27.98
C SER A 327 18.31 -21.02 -27.43
N ILE A 328 19.21 -21.35 -26.51
CA ILE A 328 20.24 -20.45 -25.97
C ILE A 328 21.62 -21.10 -26.08
N VAL A 329 22.66 -20.30 -26.28
CA VAL A 329 24.03 -20.81 -26.49
C VAL A 329 24.82 -20.73 -25.19
N ALA A 330 25.49 -21.81 -24.83
CA ALA A 330 26.40 -21.85 -23.67
C ALA A 330 27.65 -20.96 -23.88
N PRO A 331 28.30 -20.47 -22.81
CA PRO A 331 28.01 -20.76 -21.40
C PRO A 331 26.79 -19.99 -20.89
N ILE A 332 26.03 -20.64 -20.02
CA ILE A 332 24.86 -20.08 -19.35
C ILE A 332 25.15 -19.96 -17.87
N ASN A 333 24.89 -18.79 -17.30
CA ASN A 333 25.04 -18.55 -15.87
C ASN A 333 23.73 -18.90 -15.12
N LEU A 334 23.86 -19.22 -13.84
CA LEU A 334 22.71 -19.25 -12.92
C LEU A 334 22.04 -17.87 -12.88
N ASN A 335 20.71 -17.84 -12.87
CA ASN A 335 19.89 -16.62 -12.88
C ASN A 335 20.10 -15.73 -14.10
N GLN A 336 20.55 -16.31 -15.23
CA GLN A 336 20.67 -15.57 -16.47
C GLN A 336 19.29 -15.28 -17.03
N VAL A 337 19.02 -14.02 -17.38
CA VAL A 337 17.81 -13.62 -18.10
C VAL A 337 17.84 -14.22 -19.49
N VAL A 338 16.80 -14.98 -19.83
CA VAL A 338 16.66 -15.69 -21.11
C VAL A 338 15.38 -15.33 -21.84
N GLY A 339 14.47 -14.60 -21.21
CA GLY A 339 13.23 -14.15 -21.84
C GLY A 339 12.42 -13.25 -20.91
N TYR A 340 11.17 -13.00 -21.29
CA TYR A 340 10.26 -12.13 -20.54
C TYR A 340 8.85 -12.70 -20.52
N VAL A 341 8.12 -12.45 -19.45
CA VAL A 341 6.67 -12.65 -19.35
C VAL A 341 5.99 -11.29 -19.41
N GLU A 342 4.96 -11.18 -20.25
CA GLU A 342 4.19 -9.95 -20.43
C GLU A 342 2.72 -10.21 -20.12
N VAL A 343 2.12 -9.33 -19.31
CA VAL A 343 0.67 -9.31 -19.08
C VAL A 343 0.09 -8.16 -19.88
N TYR A 344 -0.97 -8.46 -20.63
CA TYR A 344 -1.65 -7.52 -21.51
C TYR A 344 -3.06 -7.23 -20.99
N TYR A 345 -3.53 -5.99 -21.18
CA TYR A 345 -4.93 -5.58 -21.11
C TYR A 345 -5.28 -4.84 -22.41
N ASN A 346 -6.26 -5.34 -23.18
CA ASN A 346 -6.63 -4.76 -24.48
C ASN A 346 -5.42 -4.51 -25.40
N ASP A 347 -4.54 -5.50 -25.53
CA ASP A 347 -3.30 -5.47 -26.32
C ASP A 347 -2.20 -4.50 -25.82
N GLU A 348 -2.41 -3.78 -24.72
CA GLU A 348 -1.39 -2.97 -24.06
C GLU A 348 -0.68 -3.77 -22.97
N VAL A 349 0.65 -3.71 -22.94
CA VAL A 349 1.46 -4.36 -21.88
C VAL A 349 1.31 -3.57 -20.58
N ILE A 350 0.75 -4.21 -19.56
CA ILE A 350 0.59 -3.62 -18.22
C ILE A 350 1.63 -4.14 -17.21
N TYR A 351 2.34 -5.21 -17.57
CA TYR A 351 3.46 -5.74 -16.79
C TYR A 351 4.44 -6.49 -17.71
N CYS A 352 5.73 -6.36 -17.43
CA CYS A 352 6.80 -7.11 -18.07
C CYS A 352 7.79 -7.58 -16.99
N GLY A 353 7.97 -8.89 -16.87
CA GLY A 353 8.85 -9.53 -15.88
C GLY A 353 9.92 -10.38 -16.54
N GLU A 354 11.07 -10.51 -15.89
CA GLU A 354 12.19 -11.32 -16.39
C GLU A 354 11.96 -12.82 -16.16
N LEU A 355 12.41 -13.63 -17.13
CA LEU A 355 12.48 -15.08 -17.03
C LEU A 355 13.95 -15.50 -16.95
N ILE A 356 14.29 -16.27 -15.92
CA ILE A 356 15.68 -16.61 -15.59
C ILE A 356 15.93 -18.12 -15.55
N THR A 357 17.17 -18.51 -15.79
CA THR A 357 17.63 -19.90 -15.66
C THR A 357 17.77 -20.31 -14.19
N ILE A 358 17.37 -21.55 -13.86
CA ILE A 358 17.50 -22.10 -12.50
C ILE A 358 18.87 -22.69 -12.19
N GLU A 359 19.72 -22.79 -13.21
CA GLU A 359 21.07 -23.33 -13.11
C GLU A 359 21.96 -22.76 -14.22
N GLY A 360 23.24 -23.18 -14.24
CA GLY A 360 24.17 -22.85 -15.31
C GLY A 360 24.47 -24.06 -16.21
N ALA A 361 25.09 -23.78 -17.35
CA ALA A 361 25.59 -24.78 -18.30
C ALA A 361 26.91 -24.32 -18.94
N ASP A 362 27.93 -25.18 -18.91
CA ASP A 362 29.23 -24.89 -19.49
C ASP A 362 29.22 -25.06 -21.02
N ASN A 363 30.11 -24.32 -21.69
CA ASN A 363 30.32 -24.47 -23.14
C ASN A 363 31.31 -25.61 -23.44
N ASN A 364 30.92 -26.53 -24.32
CA ASN A 364 31.72 -27.69 -24.72
C ASN A 364 32.36 -27.58 -26.12
N ASP A 365 32.27 -26.42 -26.79
CA ASP A 365 32.97 -26.17 -28.05
C ASP A 365 34.49 -26.16 -27.79
N MET A 366 35.18 -27.11 -28.42
CA MET A 366 36.62 -27.29 -28.36
C MET A 366 37.41 -26.00 -28.60
N ARG A 367 36.94 -25.10 -29.47
CA ARG A 367 37.63 -23.80 -29.69
C ARG A 367 37.47 -22.87 -28.50
N TYR A 368 36.26 -22.76 -27.95
CA TYR A 368 35.98 -21.95 -26.76
C TYR A 368 36.78 -22.45 -25.55
N VAL A 369 36.86 -23.77 -25.37
CA VAL A 369 37.65 -24.38 -24.29
C VAL A 369 39.14 -24.09 -24.47
N LEU A 370 39.68 -24.21 -25.69
CA LEU A 370 41.09 -23.94 -25.97
C LEU A 370 41.46 -22.46 -25.78
N ASP A 371 40.62 -21.53 -26.24
CA ASP A 371 40.84 -20.10 -26.09
C ASP A 371 40.84 -19.69 -24.60
N ASN A 372 39.91 -20.22 -23.79
CA ASN A 372 39.90 -20.00 -22.34
C ASN A 372 41.11 -20.59 -21.61
N ILE A 373 41.68 -21.71 -22.10
CA ILE A 373 42.92 -22.26 -21.54
C ILE A 373 44.09 -21.34 -21.89
N ILE A 374 44.16 -20.84 -23.13
CA ILE A 374 45.23 -19.93 -23.56
C ILE A 374 45.17 -18.62 -22.75
N ASP A 375 44.00 -17.99 -22.62
CA ASP A 375 43.81 -16.73 -21.87
C ASP A 375 44.05 -16.85 -20.36
N LYS A 376 43.98 -18.06 -19.78
CA LYS A 376 44.30 -18.29 -18.36
C LYS A 376 45.77 -18.61 -18.09
N TRP A 377 46.52 -19.00 -19.13
CA TRP A 377 47.90 -19.49 -19.00
C TRP A 377 48.95 -18.55 -19.60
N PHE A 378 48.53 -17.64 -20.48
CA PHE A 378 49.34 -16.56 -21.06
C PHE A 378 48.75 -15.20 -20.71
#